data_AF-A0A067GY97-F1
#
_entry.id   AF-A0A067GY97-F1
#
_cell.length_a   1.000
_cell.length_b   1.000
_cell.length_c   1.000
_cell.angle_alpha   90.00
_cell.angle_beta   90.00
_cell.angle_gamma   90.00
#
_symmetry.space_group_name_H-M   'P 1'
#
loop_
_entity.id
_entity.type
_entity.pdbx_description
1 polymer ?
#
loop_
_entity_poly.entity_id
_entity_poly.type
_entity_poly.pdbx_seq_one_letter_code
_entity_poly.pdbx_strand_id
1 'polypeptide(L)'
;MKRRREIEKSSSEIRSAIEELSMFIKLKPKDNLDAPRIHIPTKPFLHLCNLVLQVLDKIGPTMLVLRQDIHQNIQRLEKFCELDPSKYANVVEILKKEASEGNARKKTSCSKAFLWLTRSLDFMVALLQRLAKDPGQKMEQAVEESYNIALKPWHGWISSAAFKVMIPPYPISSIYQIFHIRS
;
A
#
# COMPACT_ATOMS: atom_id res chain seq x y z
N MET A 1 5.22 -26.45 -14.36
CA MET A 1 5.43 -26.54 -12.89
C MET A 1 5.68 -25.19 -12.20
N LYS A 2 6.56 -24.31 -12.71
CA LYS A 2 6.95 -23.03 -12.06
C LYS A 2 5.77 -22.08 -11.74
N ARG A 3 4.89 -21.86 -12.72
CA ARG A 3 3.73 -20.94 -12.64
C ARG A 3 2.68 -21.35 -11.58
N ARG A 4 2.51 -22.65 -11.31
CA ARG A 4 1.56 -23.16 -10.29
C ARG A 4 2.06 -22.86 -8.87
N ARG A 5 3.35 -23.12 -8.64
CA ARG A 5 4.04 -22.84 -7.36
C ARG A 5 4.05 -21.34 -7.01
N GLU A 6 4.09 -20.47 -8.02
CA GLU A 6 4.08 -19.01 -7.86
C GLU A 6 2.70 -18.46 -7.44
N ILE A 7 1.63 -19.00 -8.04
CA ILE A 7 0.25 -18.70 -7.65
C ILE A 7 0.00 -19.18 -6.22
N GLU A 8 0.49 -20.38 -5.87
CA GLU A 8 0.40 -20.95 -4.53
C GLU A 8 1.14 -20.08 -3.50
N LYS A 9 2.36 -19.61 -3.82
CA LYS A 9 3.14 -18.73 -2.95
C LYS A 9 2.45 -17.39 -2.71
N SER A 10 2.05 -16.68 -3.78
CA SER A 10 1.32 -15.41 -3.64
C SER A 10 0.02 -15.58 -2.85
N SER A 11 -0.70 -16.69 -3.08
CA SER A 11 -1.91 -17.05 -2.32
C SER A 11 -1.61 -17.26 -0.83
N SER A 12 -0.47 -17.88 -0.49
CA SER A 12 -0.05 -18.09 0.91
C SER A 12 0.35 -16.80 1.62
N GLU A 13 1.03 -15.87 0.96
CA GLU A 13 1.40 -14.56 1.54
C GLU A 13 0.16 -13.69 1.78
N ILE A 14 -0.78 -13.70 0.82
CA ILE A 14 -2.09 -13.05 0.97
C ILE A 14 -2.87 -13.70 2.12
N ARG A 15 -2.82 -15.03 2.24
CA ARG A 15 -3.47 -15.75 3.33
C ARG A 15 -2.89 -15.33 4.68
N SER A 16 -1.58 -15.27 4.81
CA SER A 16 -0.89 -14.82 6.02
C SER A 16 -1.27 -13.39 6.39
N ALA A 17 -1.28 -12.46 5.44
CA ALA A 17 -1.65 -11.08 5.70
C ALA A 17 -3.14 -10.92 6.09
N ILE A 18 -4.03 -11.67 5.46
CA ILE A 18 -5.45 -11.69 5.84
C ILE A 18 -5.63 -12.31 7.23
N GLU A 19 -4.91 -13.39 7.54
CA GLU A 19 -4.95 -14.02 8.86
C GLU A 19 -4.38 -13.11 9.94
N GLU A 20 -3.29 -12.40 9.67
CA GLU A 20 -2.69 -11.40 10.57
C GLU A 20 -3.64 -10.23 10.81
N LEU A 21 -4.21 -9.65 9.75
CA LEU A 21 -5.25 -8.62 9.87
C LEU A 21 -6.49 -9.15 10.61
N SER A 22 -6.90 -10.39 10.32
CA SER A 22 -8.03 -11.04 10.99
C SER A 22 -7.72 -11.33 12.46
N MET A 23 -6.47 -11.62 12.81
CA MET A 23 -6.02 -11.85 14.18
C MET A 23 -5.92 -10.53 14.95
N PHE A 24 -5.45 -9.44 14.32
CA PHE A 24 -5.56 -8.09 14.88
C PHE A 24 -7.02 -7.69 15.16
N ILE A 25 -7.97 -8.18 14.36
CA ILE A 25 -9.40 -7.97 14.57
C ILE A 25 -9.98 -8.93 15.65
N LYS A 26 -9.50 -10.18 15.72
CA LYS A 26 -9.98 -11.23 16.66
C LYS A 26 -9.33 -11.17 18.05
N LEU A 27 -8.14 -10.60 18.19
CA LEU A 27 -7.46 -10.37 19.47
C LEU A 27 -8.10 -9.23 20.29
N LYS A 28 -9.23 -8.67 19.85
CA LYS A 28 -10.13 -7.90 20.71
C LYS A 28 -11.17 -8.84 21.32
N PRO A 29 -11.06 -9.23 22.60
CA PRO A 29 -11.95 -10.18 23.23
C PRO A 29 -13.38 -9.65 23.28
N LYS A 30 -14.30 -10.62 23.29
CA LYS A 30 -15.76 -10.50 23.22
C LYS A 30 -16.42 -9.87 24.45
N ASP A 31 -15.69 -9.44 25.49
CA ASP A 31 -16.28 -9.06 26.79
C ASP A 31 -15.81 -7.72 27.39
N ASN A 32 -15.32 -6.77 26.58
CA ASN A 32 -15.14 -5.38 27.04
C ASN A 32 -15.96 -4.43 26.19
N LEU A 33 -17.08 -3.95 26.74
CA LEU A 33 -17.98 -2.97 26.12
C LEU A 33 -17.30 -1.62 25.80
N ASP A 34 -16.08 -1.37 26.29
CA ASP A 34 -15.38 -0.08 26.19
C ASP A 34 -14.03 -0.14 25.46
N ALA A 35 -13.70 -1.22 24.75
CA ALA A 35 -12.49 -1.23 23.92
C ALA A 35 -12.69 -0.36 22.66
N PRO A 36 -11.76 0.57 22.32
CA PRO A 36 -11.97 1.48 21.20
C PRO A 36 -12.17 0.67 19.91
N ARG A 37 -13.34 0.85 19.28
CA ARG A 37 -13.63 0.30 17.94
C ARG A 37 -12.54 0.83 17.02
N ILE A 38 -11.77 -0.06 16.39
CA ILE A 38 -10.77 0.35 15.39
C ILE A 38 -11.54 1.10 14.31
N HIS A 39 -11.21 2.37 14.15
CA HIS A 39 -11.87 3.28 13.24
C HIS A 39 -10.81 3.88 12.32
N ILE A 40 -10.92 3.57 11.04
CA ILE A 40 -10.06 4.12 9.98
C ILE A 40 -10.99 4.92 9.06
N PRO A 41 -11.05 6.25 9.22
CA PRO A 41 -11.88 7.10 8.37
C PRO A 41 -11.51 6.90 6.89
N THR A 42 -12.43 6.39 6.08
CA THR A 42 -12.19 6.02 4.68
C THR A 42 -11.71 7.21 3.87
N LYS A 43 -12.36 8.37 4.00
CA LYS A 43 -11.99 9.58 3.25
C LYS A 43 -10.58 10.10 3.63
N PRO A 44 -10.24 10.34 4.92
CA PRO A 44 -8.87 10.68 5.31
C PRO A 44 -7.82 9.65 4.89
N PHE A 45 -8.10 8.35 4.98
CA PHE A 45 -7.18 7.31 4.53
C PHE A 45 -6.90 7.42 3.02
N LEU A 46 -7.94 7.54 2.20
CA LEU A 46 -7.80 7.69 0.75
C LEU A 46 -7.13 9.01 0.36
N HIS A 47 -7.36 10.08 1.12
CA HIS A 47 -6.65 11.34 0.95
C HIS A 47 -5.14 11.16 1.16
N LEU A 48 -4.74 10.46 2.22
CA LEU A 48 -3.32 10.13 2.46
C LEU A 48 -2.73 9.31 1.31
N CYS A 49 -3.44 8.31 0.79
CA CYS A 49 -2.98 7.55 -0.38
C CYS A 49 -2.87 8.42 -1.65
N ASN A 50 -3.72 9.44 -1.82
CA ASN A 50 -3.59 10.40 -2.93
C ASN A 50 -2.36 11.30 -2.77
N LEU A 51 -1.97 11.67 -1.54
CA LEU A 51 -0.70 12.38 -1.30
C LEU A 51 0.51 11.53 -1.72
N VAL A 52 0.46 10.22 -1.51
CA VAL A 52 1.50 9.30 -2.01
C VAL A 52 1.64 9.42 -3.53
N LEU A 53 0.53 9.43 -4.28
CA LEU A 53 0.58 9.61 -5.73
C LEU A 53 1.31 10.89 -6.14
N GLN A 54 1.06 11.99 -5.44
CA GLN A 54 1.74 13.27 -5.70
C GLN A 54 3.25 13.18 -5.48
N VAL A 55 3.69 12.48 -4.44
CA VAL A 55 5.14 12.26 -4.21
C VAL A 55 5.74 11.39 -5.31
N LEU A 56 5.06 10.31 -5.73
CA LEU A 56 5.52 9.47 -6.82
C LEU A 56 5.61 10.24 -8.16
N ASP A 57 4.67 11.15 -8.43
CA ASP A 57 4.69 12.02 -9.61
C ASP A 57 5.92 12.96 -9.60
N LYS A 58 6.42 13.36 -8.41
CA LYS A 58 7.65 14.15 -8.26
C LYS A 58 8.92 13.33 -8.43
N ILE A 59 8.91 12.05 -8.04
CA ILE A 59 10.05 11.14 -8.29
C ILE A 59 10.19 10.88 -9.79
N GLY A 60 9.07 10.77 -10.50
CA GLY A 60 9.03 10.71 -11.95
C GLY A 60 8.74 9.31 -12.51
N PRO A 61 9.02 9.08 -13.80
CA PRO A 61 8.47 7.96 -14.58
C PRO A 61 8.87 6.57 -14.06
N THR A 62 9.98 6.46 -13.34
CA THR A 62 10.41 5.23 -12.66
C THR A 62 9.35 4.69 -11.69
N MET A 63 8.52 5.55 -11.11
CA MET A 63 7.46 5.15 -10.18
C MET A 63 6.11 4.87 -10.85
N LEU A 64 6.00 4.99 -12.17
CA LEU A 64 4.72 4.96 -12.89
C LEU A 64 3.89 3.70 -12.62
N VAL A 65 4.51 2.53 -12.53
CA VAL A 65 3.77 1.28 -12.30
C VAL A 65 3.25 1.19 -10.87
N LEU A 66 4.06 1.56 -9.88
CA LEU A 66 3.61 1.62 -8.48
C LEU A 66 2.49 2.65 -8.32
N ARG A 67 2.66 3.83 -8.93
CA ARG A 67 1.66 4.89 -8.99
C ARG A 67 0.33 4.37 -9.57
N GLN A 68 0.38 3.64 -10.67
CA GLN A 68 -0.83 3.09 -11.31
C GLN A 68 -1.52 2.03 -10.43
N ASP A 69 -0.76 1.17 -9.77
CA ASP A 69 -1.31 0.18 -8.84
C ASP A 69 -2.02 0.84 -7.64
N ILE A 70 -1.37 1.81 -7.01
CA ILE A 70 -1.94 2.59 -5.89
C ILE A 70 -3.23 3.29 -6.34
N HIS A 71 -3.23 3.94 -7.50
CA HIS A 71 -4.41 4.62 -8.03
C HIS A 71 -5.58 3.65 -8.23
N GLN A 72 -5.34 2.46 -8.79
CA GLN A 72 -6.37 1.44 -8.94
C GLN A 72 -6.90 0.91 -7.59
N ASN A 73 -6.03 0.80 -6.59
CA ASN A 73 -6.45 0.39 -5.24
C ASN A 73 -7.30 1.47 -4.54
N ILE A 74 -6.96 2.75 -4.70
CA ILE A 74 -7.78 3.88 -4.23
C ILE A 74 -9.17 3.83 -4.86
N GLN A 75 -9.24 3.73 -6.19
CA GLN A 75 -10.51 3.69 -6.92
C GLN A 75 -11.40 2.51 -6.50
N ARG A 76 -10.82 1.37 -6.10
CA ARG A 76 -11.60 0.22 -5.60
C ARG A 76 -12.31 0.56 -4.30
N LEU A 77 -11.61 1.17 -3.34
CA LEU A 77 -12.18 1.58 -2.05
C LEU A 77 -13.18 2.73 -2.21
N GLU A 78 -12.91 3.70 -3.10
CA GLU A 78 -13.83 4.80 -3.41
C GLU A 78 -15.16 4.27 -3.94
N LYS A 79 -15.13 3.43 -4.98
CA LYS A 79 -16.33 2.81 -5.56
C LYS A 79 -17.13 1.99 -4.54
N PHE A 80 -16.46 1.35 -3.60
CA PHE A 80 -17.14 0.59 -2.55
C PHE A 80 -17.82 1.52 -1.54
N CYS A 81 -17.15 2.61 -1.18
CA CYS A 81 -17.69 3.62 -0.27
C CYS A 81 -18.96 4.27 -0.83
N GLU A 82 -19.02 4.49 -2.14
CA GLU A 82 -20.19 5.05 -2.85
C GLU A 82 -21.46 4.21 -2.71
N LEU A 83 -21.35 2.89 -2.42
CA LEU A 83 -22.51 2.02 -2.24
C LEU A 83 -23.35 2.40 -1.00
N ASP A 84 -22.70 2.88 0.05
CA ASP A 84 -23.32 3.40 1.27
C ASP A 84 -22.29 4.26 2.03
N PRO A 85 -22.22 5.57 1.74
CA PRO A 85 -21.19 6.45 2.29
C PRO A 85 -21.23 6.58 3.81
N SER A 86 -22.39 6.36 4.44
CA SER A 86 -22.55 6.41 5.90
C SER A 86 -21.96 5.16 6.53
N LYS A 87 -22.36 3.99 6.03
CA LYS A 87 -21.89 2.69 6.54
C LYS A 87 -20.41 2.45 6.28
N TYR A 88 -19.91 2.88 5.12
CA TYR A 88 -18.53 2.65 4.68
C TYR A 88 -17.61 3.86 4.90
N ALA A 89 -18.02 4.79 5.76
CA ALA A 89 -17.16 5.86 6.26
C ALA A 89 -15.95 5.33 7.07
N ASN A 90 -16.01 4.07 7.53
CA ASN A 90 -14.92 3.37 8.19
C ASN A 90 -14.45 2.18 7.32
N VAL A 91 -13.16 2.14 6.96
CA VAL A 91 -12.59 1.06 6.13
C VAL A 91 -12.81 -0.31 6.79
N VAL A 92 -12.80 -0.38 8.12
CA VAL A 92 -13.02 -1.63 8.85
C VAL A 92 -14.38 -2.26 8.52
N GLU A 93 -15.41 -1.46 8.25
CA GLU A 93 -16.74 -1.97 7.89
C GLU A 93 -16.77 -2.55 6.46
N ILE A 94 -15.98 -1.98 5.55
CA ILE A 94 -15.75 -2.54 4.21
C ILE A 94 -15.09 -3.92 4.33
N LEU A 95 -14.03 -4.03 5.12
CA LEU A 95 -13.28 -5.27 5.32
C LEU A 95 -14.13 -6.36 5.98
N LYS A 96 -14.92 -6.01 7.01
CA LYS A 96 -15.83 -6.94 7.67
C LYS A 96 -16.88 -7.48 6.71
N LYS A 97 -17.47 -6.62 5.87
CA LYS A 97 -18.44 -7.04 4.85
C LYS A 97 -17.83 -8.05 3.90
N GLU A 98 -16.69 -7.74 3.30
CA GLU A 98 -16.03 -8.67 2.38
C GLU A 98 -15.59 -9.98 3.04
N ALA A 99 -15.17 -9.94 4.31
CA ALA A 99 -14.85 -11.14 5.06
C ALA A 99 -16.08 -12.01 5.30
N SER A 100 -17.21 -11.41 5.71
CA SER A 100 -18.46 -12.13 5.98
C SER A 100 -19.05 -12.79 4.72
N GLU A 101 -18.84 -12.19 3.55
CA GLU A 101 -19.33 -12.70 2.27
C GLU A 101 -18.33 -13.65 1.58
N GLY A 102 -17.17 -13.93 2.20
CA GLY A 102 -16.11 -14.73 1.58
C GLY A 102 -15.43 -14.04 0.38
N ASN A 103 -15.64 -12.73 0.20
CA ASN A 103 -15.14 -11.94 -0.92
C ASN A 103 -13.73 -11.39 -0.69
N ALA A 104 -13.23 -11.34 0.54
CA ALA A 104 -11.95 -10.71 0.92
C ALA A 104 -10.71 -11.25 0.18
N ARG A 105 -10.80 -12.43 -0.44
CA ARG A 105 -9.69 -13.06 -1.19
C ARG A 105 -9.78 -12.87 -2.70
N LYS A 106 -10.91 -12.38 -3.22
CA LYS A 106 -11.11 -12.14 -4.65
C LYS A 106 -10.06 -11.16 -5.18
N LYS A 107 -9.64 -11.35 -6.42
CA LYS A 107 -8.57 -10.56 -7.08
C LYS A 107 -8.83 -9.05 -7.00
N THR A 108 -10.09 -8.64 -7.05
CA THR A 108 -10.55 -7.25 -7.08
C THR A 108 -11.17 -6.79 -5.76
N SER A 109 -10.90 -7.48 -4.65
CA SER A 109 -11.46 -7.14 -3.33
C SER A 109 -10.84 -5.85 -2.76
N CYS A 110 -11.65 -5.12 -1.99
CA CYS A 110 -11.21 -3.96 -1.22
C CYS A 110 -10.22 -4.36 -0.12
N SER A 111 -10.31 -5.57 0.41
CA SER A 111 -9.39 -6.12 1.40
C SER A 111 -7.98 -6.25 0.84
N LYS A 112 -7.84 -6.73 -0.40
CA LYS A 112 -6.54 -6.73 -1.09
C LYS A 112 -6.08 -5.32 -1.44
N ALA A 113 -6.99 -4.46 -1.90
CA ALA A 113 -6.66 -3.08 -2.22
C ALA A 113 -6.10 -2.34 -0.98
N PHE A 114 -6.78 -2.46 0.16
CA PHE A 114 -6.35 -1.88 1.43
C PHE A 114 -4.98 -2.40 1.85
N LEU A 115 -4.74 -3.71 1.77
CA LEU A 115 -3.44 -4.31 2.09
C LEU A 115 -2.29 -3.77 1.21
N TRP A 116 -2.52 -3.60 -0.09
CA TRP A 116 -1.51 -3.02 -0.97
C TRP A 116 -1.29 -1.53 -0.73
N LEU A 117 -2.34 -0.79 -0.34
CA LEU A 117 -2.20 0.60 0.06
C LEU A 117 -1.39 0.76 1.34
N THR A 118 -1.61 -0.08 2.36
CA THR A 118 -0.82 -0.01 3.61
C THR A 118 0.65 -0.32 3.35
N ARG A 119 0.96 -1.34 2.53
CA ARG A 119 2.36 -1.62 2.12
C ARG A 119 2.98 -0.50 1.30
N SER A 120 2.18 0.20 0.49
CA SER A 120 2.64 1.38 -0.24
C SER A 120 2.94 2.55 0.71
N LEU A 121 2.17 2.70 1.78
CA LEU A 121 2.45 3.67 2.84
C LEU A 121 3.74 3.30 3.59
N ASP A 122 3.98 2.03 3.89
CA ASP A 122 5.24 1.57 4.51
C ASP A 122 6.45 1.91 3.63
N PHE A 123 6.32 1.70 2.31
CA PHE A 123 7.34 2.11 1.34
C PHE A 123 7.59 3.63 1.37
N MET A 124 6.53 4.43 1.42
CA MET A 124 6.66 5.89 1.48
C MET A 124 7.29 6.37 2.78
N VAL A 125 6.92 5.78 3.92
CA VAL A 125 7.55 6.08 5.21
C VAL A 125 9.04 5.77 5.15
N ALA A 126 9.43 4.59 4.66
CA ALA A 126 10.82 4.21 4.51
C ALA A 126 11.60 5.18 3.60
N LEU A 127 11.01 5.57 2.46
CA LEU A 127 11.63 6.48 1.51
C LEU A 127 11.82 7.88 2.10
N LEU A 128 10.79 8.44 2.70
CA LEU A 128 10.84 9.78 3.29
C LEU A 128 11.80 9.84 4.48
N GLN A 129 11.83 8.81 5.33
CA GLN A 129 12.79 8.73 6.44
C GLN A 129 14.25 8.70 5.94
N ARG A 130 14.52 8.00 4.84
CA ARG A 130 15.85 7.96 4.22
C ARG A 130 16.26 9.31 3.67
N LEU A 131 15.41 9.94 2.87
CA LEU A 131 15.68 11.25 2.27
C LEU A 131 15.79 12.36 3.33
N ALA A 132 15.05 12.25 4.44
CA ALA A 132 15.18 13.18 5.56
C ALA A 132 16.49 12.99 6.33
N LYS A 133 16.97 11.74 6.44
CA LYS A 133 18.22 11.41 7.13
C LYS A 133 19.46 11.76 6.29
N ASP A 134 19.39 11.56 4.98
CA ASP A 134 20.46 11.89 4.04
C ASP A 134 19.86 12.54 2.77
N PRO A 135 19.70 13.88 2.77
CA PRO A 135 19.22 14.61 1.60
C PRO A 135 20.14 14.49 0.38
N GLY A 136 21.39 14.06 0.56
CA GLY A 136 22.38 13.83 -0.50
C GLY A 136 22.24 12.48 -1.19
N GLN A 137 21.45 11.55 -0.63
CA GLN A 137 21.29 10.21 -1.15
C GLN A 137 20.69 10.25 -2.57
N LYS A 138 21.26 9.45 -3.47
CA LYS A 138 20.70 9.27 -4.82
C LYS A 138 19.28 8.71 -4.72
N MET A 139 18.34 9.33 -5.43
CA MET A 139 16.92 8.96 -5.39
C MET A 139 16.70 7.49 -5.74
N GLU A 140 17.40 6.99 -6.76
CA GLU A 140 17.30 5.60 -7.22
C GLU A 140 17.69 4.63 -6.11
N GLN A 141 18.77 4.94 -5.38
CA GLN A 141 19.23 4.14 -4.26
C GLN A 141 18.25 4.19 -3.09
N ALA A 142 17.76 5.39 -2.75
CA ALA A 142 16.77 5.56 -1.68
C ALA A 142 15.48 4.77 -1.98
N VAL A 143 15.02 4.80 -3.23
CA VAL A 143 13.85 4.04 -3.70
C VAL A 143 14.12 2.54 -3.68
N GLU A 144 15.26 2.08 -4.22
CA GLU A 144 15.59 0.65 -4.24
C GLU A 144 15.66 0.07 -2.81
N GLU A 145 16.35 0.77 -1.91
CA GLU A 145 16.49 0.34 -0.51
C GLU A 145 15.15 0.34 0.24
N SER A 146 14.27 1.30 -0.03
CA SER A 146 12.91 1.36 0.53
C SER A 146 12.03 0.24 -0.02
N TYR A 147 12.13 -0.02 -1.32
CA TYR A 147 11.43 -1.12 -1.98
C TYR A 147 11.81 -2.48 -1.40
N ASN A 148 13.11 -2.69 -1.18
CA ASN A 148 13.65 -3.95 -0.67
C ASN A 148 13.07 -4.36 0.68
N ILE A 149 12.72 -3.38 1.54
CA ILE A 149 12.16 -3.65 2.86
C ILE A 149 10.62 -3.66 2.89
N ALA A 150 9.95 -2.81 2.09
CA ALA A 150 8.51 -2.62 2.21
C ALA A 150 7.68 -3.44 1.21
N LEU A 151 8.13 -3.57 -0.04
CA LEU A 151 7.33 -4.16 -1.14
C LEU A 151 7.89 -5.49 -1.63
N LYS A 152 9.21 -5.61 -1.75
CA LYS A 152 9.88 -6.81 -2.26
C LYS A 152 9.49 -8.11 -1.55
N PRO A 153 9.31 -8.15 -0.21
CA PRO A 153 8.91 -9.39 0.47
C PRO A 153 7.56 -9.95 -0.01
N TRP A 154 6.71 -9.09 -0.58
CA TRP A 154 5.35 -9.42 -1.03
C TRP A 154 5.22 -9.53 -2.55
N HIS A 155 6.29 -9.19 -3.28
CA HIS A 155 6.31 -9.25 -4.73
C HIS A 155 6.83 -10.61 -5.20
N GLY A 156 6.03 -11.28 -6.04
CA GLY A 156 6.52 -12.39 -6.85
C GLY A 156 7.68 -11.97 -7.75
N TRP A 157 8.39 -12.95 -8.32
CA TRP A 157 9.56 -12.69 -9.17
C TRP A 157 9.24 -11.79 -10.38
N ILE A 158 8.02 -11.85 -10.91
CA ILE A 158 7.56 -11.00 -12.02
C ILE A 158 7.49 -9.54 -11.58
N SER A 159 6.76 -9.25 -10.49
CA SER A 159 6.64 -7.90 -9.95
C SER A 159 8.00 -7.34 -9.52
N SER A 160 8.86 -8.20 -8.95
CA SER A 160 10.23 -7.84 -8.59
C SER A 160 11.12 -7.55 -9.80
N ALA A 161 10.99 -8.32 -10.88
CA ALA A 161 11.73 -8.07 -12.11
C ALA A 161 11.25 -6.78 -12.79
N ALA A 162 9.94 -6.53 -12.82
CA ALA A 162 9.38 -5.30 -13.35
C ALA A 162 9.97 -4.08 -12.62
N PHE A 163 10.01 -4.09 -11.28
CA PHE A 163 10.58 -3.00 -10.50
C PHE A 163 12.06 -2.71 -10.86
N LYS A 164 12.88 -3.75 -11.05
CA LYS A 164 14.29 -3.59 -11.43
C LYS A 164 14.50 -2.94 -12.79
N VAL A 165 13.58 -3.16 -13.74
CA VAL A 165 13.65 -2.57 -15.08
C VAL A 165 13.27 -1.08 -15.07
N MET A 166 12.58 -0.61 -14.02
CA MET A 166 12.11 0.78 -13.92
C MET A 166 13.17 1.76 -13.41
N ILE A 167 14.27 1.28 -12.82
CA ILE A 167 15.39 2.12 -12.37
C ILE A 167 16.26 2.43 -13.61
N PRO A 168 16.19 3.64 -14.19
CA PRO A 168 17.04 3.99 -15.32
C PRO A 168 18.51 4.02 -14.88
N PRO A 169 19.45 3.77 -15.79
CA PRO A 169 20.88 3.90 -15.51
C PRO A 169 21.35 5.37 -15.39
N TYR A 170 20.45 6.35 -15.55
CA TYR A 170 20.76 7.78 -15.60
C TYR A 170 20.22 8.52 -14.37
N PRO A 171 20.96 9.51 -13.84
CA PRO A 171 20.60 10.21 -12.60
C PRO A 171 19.33 11.05 -12.76
N ILE A 172 18.35 10.85 -11.88
CA ILE A 172 17.20 11.73 -11.69
C ILE A 172 17.74 13.05 -11.14
N SER A 173 17.62 14.13 -11.91
CA SER A 173 18.08 15.45 -11.52
C SER A 173 17.28 15.98 -10.32
N SER A 174 17.95 16.01 -9.16
CA SER A 174 17.82 16.98 -8.06
C SER A 174 16.40 17.43 -7.67
N ILE A 175 15.76 16.65 -6.79
CA ILE A 175 14.54 17.03 -6.05
C ILE A 175 14.82 18.04 -4.90
N TYR A 176 16.02 18.63 -4.82
CA TYR A 176 16.43 19.58 -3.77
C TYR A 176 15.52 20.81 -3.58
N GLN A 177 14.51 21.02 -4.44
CA GLN A 177 13.48 22.05 -4.25
C GLN A 177 12.28 21.65 -3.37
N ILE A 178 12.08 20.38 -3.02
CA ILE A 178 10.91 19.97 -2.20
C ILE A 178 11.06 20.33 -0.72
N PHE A 179 12.28 20.40 -0.19
CA PHE A 179 12.56 20.76 1.20
C PHE A 179 12.99 22.23 1.41
N HIS A 180 12.90 23.07 0.37
CA HIS A 180 13.25 24.50 0.43
C HIS A 180 12.09 25.40 0.02
N ILE A 181 10.90 25.10 0.52
CA ILE A 181 9.78 26.04 0.56
C ILE A 181 9.39 26.24 2.02
N ARG A 182 9.80 27.41 2.55
CA ARG A 182 9.59 27.99 3.90
C ARG A 182 10.71 27.79 4.93
N SER A 183 11.77 28.59 4.77
CA SER A 183 12.27 29.44 5.85
C SER A 183 11.56 30.79 5.79
#